data_AF-A0A914NZT1-F1
#
_entry.id   AF-A0A914NZT1-F1
#
_cell.length_a   1.000
_cell.length_b   1.000
_cell.length_c   1.000
_cell.angle_alpha   90.00
_cell.angle_beta   90.00
_cell.angle_gamma   90.00
#
_symmetry.space_group_name_H-M   'P 1'
#
loop_
_entity.id
_entity.type
_entity.pdbx_description
1 polymer ?
#
loop_
_entity_poly.entity_id
_entity_poly.type
_entity_poly.pdbx_seq_one_letter_code
_entity_poly.pdbx_strand_id
1 'polypeptide(L)'
;MLKLIFYISFITFAICIKHVFGDVSQSCDNYAKCLEQLEEKQRECRESFALRKKAAAAIEESDDDSKCSKKRNHDLHYEITGLNLRKTENIRDCIQQNLETAEEIKTFDARKKCQHQFDKLLQTLNTKLKRSKKPKQGKKQRKLSHRKEETRCKKERKILHKKCYKIGKCCSLVQKCYDKAAPLLSQINEMKTTLKTSRAQCRAI
;
A
#
# COMPACT_ATOMS: atom_id res chain seq x y z
N MET A 1 35.61 35.03 26.71
CA MET A 1 34.69 34.17 27.48
C MET A 1 33.22 34.37 27.09
N LEU A 2 32.64 35.58 27.19
CA LEU A 2 31.22 35.81 26.86
C LEU A 2 30.79 35.47 25.42
N LYS A 3 31.63 35.75 24.41
CA LYS A 3 31.31 35.43 23.00
C LYS A 3 31.11 33.93 22.74
N LEU A 4 31.77 33.05 23.49
CA LEU A 4 31.66 31.60 23.33
C LEU A 4 30.31 31.07 23.87
N ILE A 5 29.82 31.66 24.96
CA ILE A 5 28.56 31.28 25.61
C ILE A 5 27.36 31.67 24.73
N PHE A 6 27.39 32.87 24.12
CA PHE A 6 26.38 33.27 23.15
C PHE A 6 26.38 32.39 21.91
N TYR A 7 27.54 32.00 21.41
CA TYR A 7 27.66 31.14 20.22
C TYR A 7 27.12 29.72 20.49
N ILE A 8 27.45 29.14 21.64
CA ILE A 8 26.93 27.82 22.04
C ILE A 8 25.40 27.88 22.25
N SER A 9 24.88 28.95 22.86
CA SER A 9 23.44 29.13 23.06
C SER A 9 22.69 29.32 21.74
N PHE A 10 23.30 30.00 20.77
CA PHE A 10 22.70 30.19 19.44
C PHE A 10 22.68 28.89 18.63
N ILE A 11 23.75 28.09 18.72
CA ILE A 11 23.84 26.78 18.05
C ILE A 11 22.82 25.80 18.65
N THR A 12 22.69 25.72 19.97
CA THR A 12 21.69 24.85 20.60
C THR A 12 20.27 25.31 20.29
N PHE A 13 20.01 26.61 20.26
CA PHE A 13 18.72 27.16 19.85
C PHE A 13 18.39 26.86 18.38
N ALA A 14 19.36 27.00 17.46
CA ALA A 14 19.20 26.67 16.05
C ALA A 14 18.99 25.16 15.80
N ILE A 15 19.66 24.29 16.56
CA ILE A 15 19.46 22.83 16.51
C ILE A 15 18.05 22.48 17.03
N CYS A 16 17.59 23.13 18.11
CA CYS A 16 16.23 22.95 18.62
C CYS A 16 15.17 23.42 17.63
N ILE A 17 15.40 24.54 16.91
CA ILE A 17 14.50 24.98 15.84
C ILE A 17 14.45 23.94 14.72
N LYS A 18 15.60 23.45 14.22
CA LYS A 18 15.60 22.40 13.19
C LYS A 18 14.91 21.10 13.62
N HIS A 19 14.96 20.74 14.91
CA HIS A 19 14.27 19.55 15.42
C HIS A 19 12.76 19.73 15.63
N VAL A 20 12.28 20.97 15.81
CA VAL A 20 10.86 21.29 15.99
C VAL A 20 10.15 21.55 14.66
N PHE A 21 10.88 22.04 13.65
CA PHE A 21 10.40 22.21 12.29
C PHE A 21 10.73 20.95 11.48
N GLY A 22 9.89 19.91 11.60
CA GLY A 22 9.96 18.76 10.70
C GLY A 22 9.86 19.24 9.24
N ASP A 23 10.95 19.07 8.50
CA ASP A 23 11.07 19.49 7.11
C ASP A 23 10.00 18.80 6.25
N VAL A 24 9.43 19.53 5.33
CA VAL A 24 8.27 19.10 4.52
C VAL A 24 8.60 17.95 3.58
N SER A 25 9.85 17.88 3.14
CA SER A 25 10.42 16.72 2.47
C SER A 25 10.11 15.43 3.25
N GLN A 26 10.09 15.50 4.59
CA GLN A 26 9.77 14.39 5.47
C GLN A 26 8.33 13.90 5.32
N SER A 27 7.33 14.76 5.07
CA SER A 27 5.93 14.30 4.92
C SER A 27 5.69 13.54 3.61
N CYS A 28 6.25 14.03 2.50
CA CYS A 28 6.19 13.32 1.22
C CYS A 28 7.10 12.08 1.21
N ASP A 29 8.27 12.13 1.84
CA ASP A 29 9.15 10.99 2.03
C ASP A 29 8.47 9.89 2.88
N ASN A 30 7.82 10.28 3.98
CA ASN A 30 7.00 9.38 4.80
C ASN A 30 5.86 8.75 3.99
N TYR A 31 5.27 9.48 3.06
CA TYR A 31 4.27 8.93 2.14
C TYR A 31 4.89 7.93 1.17
N ALA A 32 6.04 8.24 0.57
CA ALA A 32 6.78 7.34 -0.31
C ALA A 32 7.17 6.03 0.41
N LYS A 33 7.69 6.11 1.63
CA LYS A 33 7.95 4.95 2.50
C LYS A 33 6.70 4.12 2.78
N CYS A 34 5.54 4.76 2.98
CA CYS A 34 4.29 4.03 3.13
C CYS A 34 3.91 3.28 1.83
N LEU A 35 4.10 3.93 0.67
CA LEU A 35 3.82 3.32 -0.63
C LEU A 35 4.74 2.15 -0.93
N GLU A 36 6.02 2.23 -0.58
CA GLU A 36 6.97 1.12 -0.67
C GLU A 36 6.51 -0.09 0.15
N GLN A 37 6.11 0.13 1.41
CA GLN A 37 5.53 -0.93 2.24
C GLN A 37 4.23 -1.50 1.64
N LEU A 38 3.41 -0.64 1.03
CA LEU A 38 2.18 -1.07 0.37
C LEU A 38 2.48 -1.94 -0.86
N GLU A 39 3.50 -1.59 -1.62
CA GLU A 39 3.99 -2.32 -2.78
C GLU A 39 4.50 -3.70 -2.38
N GLU A 40 5.37 -3.78 -1.37
CA GLU A 40 5.88 -5.05 -0.84
C GLU A 40 4.70 -5.97 -0.46
N LYS A 41 3.71 -5.41 0.24
CA LYS A 41 2.51 -6.18 0.62
C LYS A 41 1.65 -6.58 -0.58
N GLN A 42 1.59 -5.76 -1.63
CA GLN A 42 0.89 -6.09 -2.87
C GLN A 42 1.59 -7.23 -3.61
N ARG A 43 2.93 -7.24 -3.66
CA ARG A 43 3.75 -8.34 -4.22
C ARG A 43 3.51 -9.65 -3.46
N GLU A 44 3.59 -9.62 -2.13
CA GLU A 44 3.29 -10.78 -1.27
C GLU A 44 1.88 -11.34 -1.55
N CYS A 45 0.87 -10.46 -1.62
CA CYS A 45 -0.48 -10.90 -1.93
C CYS A 45 -0.57 -11.55 -3.31
N ARG A 46 0.07 -10.96 -4.33
CA ARG A 46 0.06 -11.47 -5.71
C ARG A 46 0.66 -12.86 -5.80
N GLU A 47 1.74 -13.13 -5.07
CA GLU A 47 2.33 -14.46 -4.96
C GLU A 47 1.38 -15.46 -4.30
N SER A 48 0.73 -15.07 -3.20
CA SER A 48 -0.30 -15.89 -2.54
C SER A 48 -1.44 -16.28 -3.49
N PHE A 49 -1.91 -15.33 -4.32
CA PHE A 49 -2.90 -15.62 -5.37
C PHE A 49 -2.36 -16.56 -6.45
N ALA A 50 -1.12 -16.37 -6.89
CA ALA A 50 -0.50 -17.21 -7.93
C ALA A 50 -0.36 -18.66 -7.46
N LEU A 51 0.05 -18.87 -6.21
CA LEU A 51 0.12 -20.20 -5.59
C LEU A 51 -1.26 -20.86 -5.53
N ARG A 52 -2.31 -20.10 -5.20
CA ARG A 52 -3.68 -20.62 -5.23
C ARG A 52 -4.14 -20.97 -6.64
N LYS A 53 -3.82 -20.16 -7.66
CA LYS A 53 -4.13 -20.46 -9.06
C LYS A 53 -3.50 -21.79 -9.50
N LYS A 54 -2.21 -21.98 -9.22
CA LYS A 54 -1.49 -23.22 -9.52
C LYS A 54 -2.11 -24.42 -8.78
N ALA A 55 -2.45 -24.24 -7.50
CA ALA A 55 -3.07 -25.30 -6.70
C ALA A 55 -4.47 -25.67 -7.19
N ALA A 56 -5.26 -24.71 -7.70
CA ALA A 56 -6.58 -24.95 -8.26
C ALA A 56 -6.51 -25.64 -9.63
N ALA A 57 -5.59 -25.21 -10.49
CA ALA A 57 -5.38 -25.80 -11.82
C ALA A 57 -4.98 -27.29 -11.76
N ALA A 58 -4.21 -27.70 -10.75
CA ALA A 58 -3.80 -29.09 -10.55
C ALA A 58 -4.92 -30.04 -10.09
N ILE A 59 -6.17 -29.57 -9.94
CA ILE A 59 -7.31 -30.36 -9.45
C ILE A 59 -8.46 -30.42 -10.46
N GLU A 60 -8.52 -29.49 -11.41
CA GLU A 60 -9.71 -29.30 -12.27
C GLU A 60 -9.52 -29.92 -13.67
N GLU A 61 -9.53 -31.25 -13.74
CA GLU A 61 -9.88 -32.07 -14.92
C GLU A 61 -11.33 -32.60 -14.77
N SER A 62 -12.34 -31.73 -14.83
CA SER A 62 -13.71 -32.19 -15.13
C SER A 62 -14.56 -31.04 -15.65
N ASP A 63 -15.12 -31.19 -16.86
CA ASP A 63 -15.95 -30.21 -17.55
C ASP A 63 -17.36 -30.19 -16.96
N ASP A 64 -17.73 -29.06 -16.35
CA ASP A 64 -19.12 -28.76 -16.03
C ASP A 64 -19.32 -27.25 -15.87
N ASP A 65 -20.49 -26.77 -16.30
CA ASP A 65 -20.87 -25.36 -16.51
C ASP A 65 -20.70 -24.42 -15.28
N SER A 66 -20.41 -24.95 -14.10
CA SER A 66 -19.93 -24.18 -12.94
C SER A 66 -18.58 -23.47 -13.17
N LYS A 67 -17.87 -23.82 -14.26
CA LYS A 67 -16.61 -23.21 -14.73
C LYS A 67 -16.76 -21.82 -15.32
N CYS A 68 -17.95 -21.39 -15.76
CA CYS A 68 -18.17 -20.14 -16.50
C CYS A 68 -17.59 -18.90 -15.78
N SER A 69 -17.58 -18.88 -14.45
CA SER A 69 -17.17 -17.70 -13.67
C SER A 69 -15.82 -17.81 -12.96
N LYS A 70 -15.39 -18.98 -12.48
CA LYS A 70 -14.30 -19.03 -11.48
C LYS A 70 -12.95 -18.67 -12.06
N LYS A 71 -12.57 -19.25 -13.21
CA LYS A 71 -11.27 -19.00 -13.86
C LYS A 71 -11.19 -17.56 -14.35
N ARG A 72 -12.18 -17.10 -15.12
CA ARG A 72 -12.28 -15.72 -15.62
C ARG A 72 -12.28 -14.68 -14.49
N ASN A 73 -13.08 -14.88 -13.44
CA ASN A 73 -13.08 -13.97 -12.29
C ASN A 73 -11.73 -13.98 -11.57
N HIS A 74 -11.09 -15.13 -11.43
CA HIS A 74 -9.79 -15.23 -10.79
C HIS A 74 -8.70 -14.51 -11.60
N ASP A 75 -8.72 -14.64 -12.92
CA ASP A 75 -7.81 -13.97 -13.84
C ASP A 75 -8.00 -12.44 -13.79
N LEU A 76 -9.25 -11.97 -13.86
CA LEU A 76 -9.57 -10.54 -13.68
C LEU A 76 -9.10 -10.00 -12.31
N HIS A 77 -9.27 -10.76 -11.22
CA HIS A 77 -8.74 -10.36 -9.90
C HIS A 77 -7.23 -10.26 -9.86
N TYR A 78 -6.55 -11.17 -10.55
CA TYR A 78 -5.08 -11.19 -10.65
C TYR A 78 -4.57 -9.99 -11.45
N GLU A 79 -5.20 -9.68 -12.59
CA GLU A 79 -4.89 -8.53 -13.44
C GLU A 79 -5.15 -7.20 -12.72
N ILE A 80 -6.32 -7.04 -12.09
CA ILE A 80 -6.63 -5.87 -11.25
C ILE A 80 -5.58 -5.70 -10.16
N THR A 81 -5.13 -6.79 -9.53
CA THR A 81 -4.08 -6.71 -8.49
C THR A 81 -2.74 -6.26 -9.09
N GLY A 82 -2.39 -6.74 -10.29
CA GLY A 82 -1.21 -6.29 -11.04
C GLY A 82 -1.26 -4.81 -11.39
N LEU A 83 -2.39 -4.30 -11.89
CA LEU A 83 -2.52 -2.87 -12.17
C LEU A 83 -2.46 -2.01 -10.91
N ASN A 84 -3.03 -2.47 -9.79
CA ASN A 84 -2.93 -1.73 -8.52
C ASN A 84 -1.48 -1.65 -8.03
N LEU A 85 -0.68 -2.70 -8.24
CA LEU A 85 0.76 -2.69 -7.94
C LEU A 85 1.48 -1.64 -8.80
N ARG A 86 1.31 -1.69 -10.12
CA ARG A 86 1.89 -0.69 -11.05
C ARG A 86 1.48 0.74 -10.73
N LYS A 87 0.22 0.93 -10.32
CA LYS A 87 -0.27 2.24 -9.89
C LYS A 87 0.47 2.73 -8.65
N THR A 88 0.69 1.85 -7.67
CA THR A 88 1.42 2.19 -6.44
C THR A 88 2.89 2.51 -6.75
N GLU A 89 3.56 1.70 -7.58
CA GLU A 89 4.93 1.94 -8.06
C GLU A 89 5.04 3.32 -8.73
N ASN A 90 4.18 3.60 -9.72
CA ASN A 90 4.20 4.89 -10.44
C ASN A 90 4.00 6.11 -9.52
N ILE A 91 3.10 6.02 -8.54
CA ILE A 91 2.86 7.13 -7.60
C ILE A 91 4.08 7.32 -6.70
N ARG A 92 4.66 6.24 -6.18
CA ARG A 92 5.85 6.27 -5.33
C ARG A 92 7.03 6.90 -6.08
N ASP A 93 7.32 6.39 -7.27
CA ASP A 93 8.44 6.87 -8.10
C ASP A 93 8.26 8.34 -8.47
N CYS A 94 7.02 8.75 -8.80
CA CYS A 94 6.70 10.16 -9.04
C CYS A 94 7.00 11.04 -7.82
N ILE A 95 6.61 10.62 -6.61
CA ILE A 95 6.88 11.38 -5.39
C ILE A 95 8.39 11.48 -5.17
N GLN A 96 9.11 10.35 -5.22
CA GLN A 96 10.56 10.30 -5.01
C GLN A 96 11.31 11.22 -5.96
N GLN A 97 10.94 11.22 -7.25
CA GLN A 97 11.55 12.07 -8.28
C GLN A 97 11.24 13.57 -8.09
N ASN A 98 10.19 13.92 -7.34
CA ASN A 98 9.74 15.30 -7.17
C ASN A 98 9.88 15.80 -5.73
N LEU A 99 10.56 15.06 -4.84
CA LEU A 99 10.68 15.40 -3.41
C LEU A 99 11.21 16.82 -3.17
N GLU A 100 12.15 17.27 -4.01
CA GLU A 100 12.75 18.61 -3.93
C GLU A 100 11.74 19.74 -4.25
N THR A 101 10.69 19.42 -5.01
CA THR A 101 9.62 20.37 -5.39
C THR A 101 8.41 20.31 -4.45
N ALA A 102 8.50 19.55 -3.35
CA ALA A 102 7.38 19.41 -2.41
C ALA A 102 7.13 20.71 -1.65
N GLU A 103 5.93 21.27 -1.81
CA GLU A 103 5.51 22.48 -1.08
C GLU A 103 5.30 22.25 0.41
N GLU A 104 5.66 23.27 1.19
CA GLU A 104 5.57 23.25 2.65
C GLU A 104 4.16 23.31 3.23
N ILE A 105 3.93 22.52 4.28
CA ILE A 105 2.73 22.63 5.12
C ILE A 105 2.85 23.90 5.96
N LYS A 106 2.18 24.96 5.51
CA LYS A 106 2.29 26.31 6.10
C LYS A 106 1.89 26.36 7.58
N THR A 107 0.87 25.61 7.99
CA THR A 107 0.32 25.68 9.37
C THR A 107 0.93 24.63 10.31
N PHE A 108 1.28 25.03 11.53
CA PHE A 108 1.80 24.15 12.59
C PHE A 108 0.84 23.01 12.95
N ASP A 109 -0.46 23.29 13.08
CA ASP A 109 -1.46 22.27 13.43
C ASP A 109 -1.57 21.15 12.39
N ALA A 110 -1.46 21.50 11.10
CA ALA A 110 -1.47 20.51 10.03
C ALA A 110 -0.19 19.65 10.08
N ARG A 111 0.98 20.25 10.33
CA ARG A 111 2.23 19.49 10.53
C ARG A 111 2.10 18.49 11.67
N LYS A 112 1.61 18.92 12.83
CA LYS A 112 1.41 18.04 14.00
C LYS A 112 0.42 16.91 13.73
N LYS A 113 -0.69 17.20 13.04
CA LYS A 113 -1.66 16.18 12.61
C LYS A 113 -1.02 15.15 11.66
N CYS A 114 -0.21 15.62 10.72
CA CYS A 114 0.48 14.78 9.74
C CYS A 114 1.53 13.87 10.38
N GLN A 115 2.35 14.43 11.28
CA GLN A 115 3.30 13.66 12.07
C GLN A 115 2.60 12.57 12.88
N HIS A 116 1.50 12.91 13.56
CA HIS A 116 0.73 11.95 14.34
C HIS A 116 0.16 10.80 13.48
N GLN A 117 -0.28 11.06 12.24
CA GLN A 117 -0.71 9.99 11.33
C GLN A 117 0.44 9.05 10.96
N PHE A 118 1.64 9.59 10.77
CA PHE A 118 2.83 8.82 10.47
C PHE A 118 3.29 7.96 11.66
N ASP A 119 3.35 8.53 12.86
CA ASP A 119 3.72 7.79 14.08
C ASP A 119 2.76 6.62 14.32
N LYS A 120 1.46 6.83 14.08
CA LYS A 120 0.43 5.78 14.17
C LYS A 120 0.62 4.68 13.12
N LEU A 121 1.17 5.00 11.95
CA LEU A 121 1.57 3.99 10.96
C LEU A 121 2.73 3.17 11.52
N LEU A 122 3.82 3.81 11.95
CA LEU A 122 5.01 3.15 12.48
C LEU A 122 4.67 2.19 13.62
N GLN A 123 3.85 2.62 14.58
CA GLN A 123 3.39 1.76 15.68
C GLN A 123 2.69 0.48 15.19
N THR A 124 1.92 0.56 14.10
CA THR A 124 1.24 -0.63 13.58
C THR A 124 2.13 -1.52 12.73
N LEU A 125 3.15 -0.96 12.08
CA LEU A 125 4.15 -1.76 11.38
C LEU A 125 4.98 -2.55 12.41
N ASN A 126 5.43 -1.88 13.47
CA ASN A 126 6.26 -2.46 14.53
C ASN A 126 5.54 -3.56 15.34
N THR A 127 4.22 -3.42 15.56
CA THR A 127 3.42 -4.43 16.28
C THR A 127 3.15 -5.69 15.45
N LYS A 128 3.27 -5.65 14.12
CA LYS A 128 3.05 -6.81 13.24
C LYS A 128 4.30 -7.67 13.03
N LEU A 129 5.49 -7.09 13.11
CA LEU A 129 6.78 -7.82 13.01
C LEU A 129 6.95 -8.90 14.10
N LYS A 130 6.25 -8.78 15.24
CA LYS A 130 6.33 -9.75 16.35
C LYS A 130 5.46 -11.02 16.18
N ARG A 131 4.67 -11.16 15.11
CA ARG A 131 3.72 -12.28 14.93
C ARG A 131 3.96 -13.10 13.65
N SER A 132 5.12 -13.75 13.55
CA SER A 132 5.36 -14.79 12.53
C SER A 132 6.27 -15.91 13.03
N LYS A 133 5.75 -16.79 13.90
CA LYS A 133 6.23 -18.18 13.97
C LYS A 133 5.16 -19.06 13.31
N LYS A 134 5.43 -19.59 12.10
CA LYS A 134 4.52 -20.52 11.40
C LYS A 134 4.84 -21.97 11.84
N PRO A 135 3.86 -22.76 12.31
CA PRO A 135 4.02 -24.20 12.45
C PRO A 135 3.87 -24.92 11.09
N LYS A 136 4.63 -26.01 10.89
CA LYS A 136 4.58 -26.88 9.71
C LYS A 136 3.22 -27.60 9.68
N GLN A 137 2.44 -27.45 8.59
CA GLN A 137 1.16 -28.14 8.41
C GLN A 137 1.07 -28.93 7.09
N GLY A 138 0.36 -30.06 7.15
CA GLY A 138 0.26 -31.09 6.10
C GLY A 138 -0.65 -30.73 4.90
N LYS A 139 -0.61 -31.56 3.84
CA LYS A 139 -1.15 -31.26 2.49
C LYS A 139 -2.64 -30.85 2.43
N LYS A 140 -3.53 -31.41 3.27
CA LYS A 140 -4.97 -31.03 3.32
C LYS A 140 -5.18 -29.71 4.11
N GLN A 141 -4.39 -29.46 5.15
CA GLN A 141 -4.34 -28.18 5.86
C GLN A 141 -3.72 -27.07 5.00
N ARG A 142 -2.84 -27.39 4.04
CA ARG A 142 -2.25 -26.40 3.11
C ARG A 142 -3.30 -25.66 2.26
N LYS A 143 -4.32 -26.33 1.72
CA LYS A 143 -5.39 -25.66 0.93
C LYS A 143 -6.23 -24.68 1.77
N LEU A 144 -6.63 -25.09 2.98
CA LEU A 144 -7.33 -24.21 3.94
C LEU A 144 -6.42 -23.07 4.43
N SER A 145 -5.12 -23.35 4.57
CA SER A 145 -4.08 -22.37 4.89
C SER A 145 -3.95 -21.31 3.79
N HIS A 146 -3.86 -21.69 2.51
CA HIS A 146 -3.71 -20.74 1.41
C HIS A 146 -4.92 -19.80 1.25
N ARG A 147 -6.16 -20.31 1.44
CA ARG A 147 -7.36 -19.45 1.43
C ARG A 147 -7.38 -18.47 2.61
N LYS A 148 -6.96 -18.92 3.80
CA LYS A 148 -6.82 -18.06 4.99
C LYS A 148 -5.72 -17.01 4.80
N GLU A 149 -4.61 -17.40 4.19
CA GLU A 149 -3.46 -16.54 3.88
C GLU A 149 -3.81 -15.46 2.86
N GLU A 150 -4.49 -15.80 1.76
CA GLU A 150 -4.98 -14.82 0.78
C GLU A 150 -5.96 -13.82 1.44
N THR A 151 -6.88 -14.33 2.25
CA THR A 151 -7.87 -13.48 2.95
C THR A 151 -7.18 -12.55 3.95
N ARG A 152 -6.18 -13.05 4.67
CA ARG A 152 -5.34 -12.24 5.57
C ARG A 152 -4.59 -11.18 4.79
N CYS A 153 -3.95 -11.54 3.68
CA CYS A 153 -3.20 -10.61 2.85
C CYS A 153 -4.09 -9.50 2.30
N LYS A 154 -5.29 -9.83 1.78
CA LYS A 154 -6.30 -8.86 1.34
C LYS A 154 -6.66 -7.85 2.43
N LYS A 155 -6.89 -8.32 3.65
CA LYS A 155 -7.22 -7.45 4.80
C LYS A 155 -6.06 -6.54 5.16
N GLU A 156 -4.85 -7.09 5.26
CA GLU A 156 -3.65 -6.33 5.61
C GLU A 156 -3.32 -5.27 4.56
N ARG A 157 -3.36 -5.62 3.27
CA ARG A 157 -3.23 -4.68 2.14
C ARG A 157 -4.26 -3.55 2.22
N LYS A 158 -5.54 -3.86 2.50
CA LYS A 158 -6.60 -2.85 2.63
C LYS A 158 -6.34 -1.89 3.79
N ILE A 159 -5.85 -2.40 4.92
CA ILE A 159 -5.47 -1.57 6.07
C ILE A 159 -4.31 -0.64 5.70
N LEU A 160 -3.28 -1.18 5.06
CA LEU A 160 -2.09 -0.41 4.69
C LEU A 160 -2.45 0.69 3.67
N HIS A 161 -3.26 0.36 2.65
CA HIS A 161 -3.77 1.35 1.69
C HIS A 161 -4.55 2.48 2.38
N LYS A 162 -5.42 2.18 3.36
CA LYS A 162 -6.14 3.20 4.11
C LYS A 162 -5.20 4.13 4.89
N LYS A 163 -4.08 3.61 5.38
CA LYS A 163 -3.09 4.39 6.13
C LYS A 163 -2.26 5.25 5.22
N CYS A 164 -1.75 4.69 4.12
CA CYS A 164 -1.03 5.48 3.13
C CYS A 164 -1.92 6.58 2.56
N TYR A 165 -3.22 6.33 2.36
CA TYR A 165 -4.16 7.39 1.96
C TYR A 165 -4.23 8.55 2.99
N LYS A 166 -4.22 8.24 4.29
CA LYS A 166 -4.23 9.29 5.34
C LYS A 166 -2.94 10.11 5.35
N ILE A 167 -1.79 9.45 5.16
CA ILE A 167 -0.49 10.12 5.09
C ILE A 167 -0.36 10.92 3.79
N GLY A 168 -0.88 10.40 2.68
CA GLY A 168 -0.88 11.10 1.39
C GLY A 168 -1.59 12.45 1.44
N LYS A 169 -2.59 12.65 2.31
CA LYS A 169 -3.20 13.98 2.52
C LYS A 169 -2.23 15.06 3.01
N CYS A 170 -1.09 14.65 3.54
CA CYS A 170 -0.03 15.52 4.04
C CYS A 170 1.06 15.79 3.01
N CYS A 171 1.02 15.16 1.84
CA CYS A 171 2.01 15.37 0.80
C CYS A 171 1.40 16.21 -0.32
N SER A 172 2.03 17.34 -0.61
CA SER A 172 1.61 18.28 -1.66
C SER A 172 1.68 17.68 -3.06
N LEU A 173 2.58 16.71 -3.29
CA LEU A 173 2.79 16.05 -4.58
C LEU A 173 1.71 15.01 -4.93
N VAL A 174 0.83 14.67 -3.99
CA VAL A 174 -0.13 13.56 -4.18
C VAL A 174 -1.01 13.77 -5.38
N GLN A 175 -1.64 14.93 -5.53
CA GLN A 175 -2.56 15.13 -6.65
C GLN A 175 -1.85 14.98 -8.00
N LYS A 176 -0.72 15.69 -8.19
CA LYS A 176 0.13 15.61 -9.39
C LYS A 176 0.51 14.16 -9.74
N CYS A 177 0.92 13.38 -8.74
CA CYS A 177 1.33 12.00 -8.95
C CYS A 177 0.16 11.03 -9.17
N TYR A 178 -1.02 11.32 -8.62
CA TYR A 178 -2.24 10.57 -8.93
C TYR A 178 -2.72 10.84 -10.36
N ASP A 179 -2.61 12.07 -10.84
CA ASP A 179 -2.98 12.44 -12.20
C ASP A 179 -2.10 11.71 -13.22
N LYS A 180 -0.79 11.60 -12.96
CA LYS A 180 0.13 10.77 -13.76
C LYS A 180 -0.29 9.28 -13.80
N ALA A 181 -0.91 8.79 -12.73
CA ALA A 181 -1.40 7.41 -12.63
C ALA A 181 -2.87 7.23 -13.05
N ALA A 182 -3.55 8.28 -13.52
CA ALA A 182 -4.96 8.24 -13.91
C ALA A 182 -5.29 7.18 -14.99
N PRO A 183 -4.45 6.96 -16.03
CA PRO A 183 -4.72 5.91 -17.02
C PRO A 183 -4.82 4.51 -16.40
N LEU A 184 -3.96 4.20 -15.42
CA LEU A 184 -4.01 2.92 -14.69
C LEU A 184 -5.27 2.83 -13.83
N LEU A 185 -5.71 3.94 -13.23
CA LEU A 185 -6.94 3.97 -12.45
C LEU A 185 -8.17 3.70 -13.31
N SER A 186 -8.20 4.25 -14.53
CA SER A 186 -9.26 4.00 -15.51
C SER A 186 -9.34 2.51 -15.86
N GLN A 187 -8.22 1.90 -16.25
CA GLN A 187 -8.13 0.46 -16.56
C GLN A 187 -8.55 -0.42 -15.37
N ILE A 188 -8.14 -0.06 -14.14
CA ILE A 188 -8.57 -0.77 -12.92
C ILE A 188 -10.09 -0.72 -12.76
N ASN A 189 -10.71 0.43 -13.00
CA ASN A 189 -12.14 0.61 -12.84
C ASN A 189 -12.92 -0.14 -13.92
N GLU A 190 -12.46 -0.10 -15.17
CA GLU A 190 -13.01 -0.89 -16.28
C GLU A 190 -12.99 -2.38 -15.95
N MET A 191 -11.83 -2.94 -15.57
CA MET A 191 -11.73 -4.35 -15.19
C MET A 191 -12.60 -4.71 -13.99
N LYS A 192 -12.77 -3.81 -13.01
CA LYS A 192 -13.71 -4.02 -11.90
C LYS A 192 -15.15 -4.09 -12.38
N THR A 193 -15.53 -3.28 -13.35
CA THR A 193 -16.85 -3.33 -13.98
C THR A 193 -17.02 -4.65 -14.71
N THR A 194 -16.06 -5.06 -15.54
CA THR A 194 -16.06 -6.36 -16.24
C THR A 194 -16.19 -7.53 -15.26
N LEU A 195 -15.46 -7.48 -14.15
CA LEU A 195 -15.55 -8.48 -13.08
C LEU A 195 -16.94 -8.52 -12.42
N LYS A 196 -17.58 -7.37 -12.20
CA LYS A 196 -18.94 -7.31 -11.65
C LYS A 196 -19.95 -7.91 -12.64
N THR A 197 -19.86 -7.54 -13.92
CA THR A 197 -20.73 -8.05 -14.99
C THR A 197 -20.57 -9.56 -15.15
N SER A 198 -19.33 -10.07 -15.21
CA SER A 198 -19.07 -11.51 -15.30
C SER A 198 -19.63 -12.28 -14.10
N ARG A 199 -19.60 -11.69 -12.90
CA ARG A 199 -20.24 -12.31 -11.71
C ARG A 199 -21.76 -12.30 -11.77
N ALA A 200 -22.37 -11.29 -12.36
CA ALA A 200 -23.82 -11.19 -12.48
C ALA A 200 -24.33 -12.20 -13.52
N GLN A 201 -23.67 -12.29 -14.68
CA GLN A 201 -24.00 -13.24 -15.75
C GLN A 201 -23.95 -14.69 -15.26
N CYS A 202 -22.92 -15.06 -14.50
CA CYS A 202 -22.80 -16.42 -13.97
C CYS A 202 -23.63 -16.71 -12.71
N ARG A 203 -24.40 -15.74 -12.20
CA ARG A 203 -25.39 -15.95 -11.12
C ARG A 203 -26.82 -16.06 -11.64
N ALA A 204 -27.05 -15.67 -12.89
CA ALA A 204 -28.35 -15.70 -13.56
C ALA A 204 -28.59 -17.01 -14.33
N ILE A 205 -27.58 -17.88 -14.39
CA ILE A 205 -27.62 -19.27 -14.87
C ILE A 205 -27.66 -20.14 -13.61
#